data_AF-A0A6M0A8A6-F1
#
_entry.id   AF-A0A6M0A8A6-F1
#
_cell.length_a   1.000
_cell.length_b   1.000
_cell.length_c   1.000
_cell.angle_alpha   90.00
_cell.angle_beta   90.00
_cell.angle_gamma   90.00
#
_symmetry.space_group_name_H-M   'P 1'
#
loop_
_entity.id
_entity.type
_entity.pdbx_description
1 polymer ?
#
loop_
_entity_poly.entity_id
_entity_poly.type
_entity_poly.pdbx_seq_one_letter_code
_entity_poly.pdbx_strand_id
1 'polypeptide(L)'
;RKMPFLDCFYYTHADQYYYKEATRLACLKRQIPYLDIFDLWTSRGYDWCFQHLSPDGLHPNVAGYQQLLQDILLWNPLAQLNSLSLGTA
;
A
#
# COMPACT_ATOMS: atom_id res chain seq x y z
N ARG A 1 -9.55 30.36 -2.76
CA ARG A 1 -8.48 29.86 -3.65
C ARG A 1 -8.70 28.35 -3.80
N LYS A 2 -9.12 27.85 -4.97
CA LYS A 2 -9.22 26.39 -5.19
C LYS A 2 -7.79 25.83 -5.29
N MET A 3 -7.57 24.62 -4.77
CA MET A 3 -6.29 23.91 -4.95
C MET A 3 -6.03 23.73 -6.45
N PRO A 4 -4.90 24.21 -7.00
CA PRO A 4 -4.50 23.78 -8.33
C PRO A 4 -4.42 22.26 -8.29
N PHE A 5 -4.98 21.59 -9.30
CA PHE A 5 -5.06 20.13 -9.45
C PHE A 5 -6.19 19.38 -8.72
N LEU A 6 -7.17 20.08 -8.12
CA LEU A 6 -8.35 19.44 -7.51
C LEU A 6 -9.11 18.48 -8.46
N ASP A 7 -9.00 18.67 -9.77
CA ASP A 7 -9.66 17.87 -10.82
C ASP A 7 -8.65 17.17 -11.76
N CYS A 8 -7.38 17.06 -11.35
CA CYS A 8 -6.30 16.53 -12.18
C CYS A 8 -5.94 15.09 -11.76
N PHE A 9 -6.88 14.16 -11.91
CA PHE A 9 -6.70 12.75 -11.57
C PHE A 9 -6.24 11.93 -12.77
N TYR A 10 -5.00 12.15 -13.25
CA TYR A 10 -4.39 11.28 -14.27
C TYR A 10 -3.72 10.05 -13.64
N TYR A 11 -4.44 9.33 -12.79
CA TYR A 11 -3.92 8.13 -12.13
C TYR A 11 -4.71 6.92 -12.60
N THR A 12 -4.23 6.23 -13.63
CA THR A 12 -4.82 4.95 -14.02
C THR A 12 -4.23 3.82 -13.17
N HIS A 13 -4.96 2.70 -13.04
CA HIS A 13 -4.38 1.49 -12.45
C HIS A 13 -3.15 0.99 -13.24
N ALA A 14 -3.09 1.26 -14.55
CA ALA A 14 -1.92 0.93 -15.36
C ALA A 14 -0.71 1.76 -14.93
N ASP A 15 -0.87 3.07 -14.73
CA ASP A 15 0.20 3.94 -14.24
C ASP A 15 0.66 3.51 -12.84
N GLN A 16 -0.28 3.27 -11.92
CA GLN A 16 0.02 2.77 -10.58
C GLN A 16 0.82 1.46 -10.63
N TYR A 17 0.44 0.53 -11.52
CA TYR A 17 1.17 -0.72 -11.75
C TYR A 17 2.61 -0.49 -12.22
N TYR A 18 2.84 0.43 -13.17
CA TYR A 18 4.18 0.74 -13.65
C TYR A 18 5.08 1.30 -12.54
N TYR A 19 4.59 2.24 -11.73
CA TYR A 19 5.36 2.83 -10.65
C TYR A 19 5.63 1.82 -9.51
N LYS A 20 4.64 1.00 -9.12
CA LYS A 20 4.86 -0.03 -8.09
C LYS A 20 5.83 -1.10 -8.55
N GLU A 21 5.82 -1.47 -9.83
CA GLU A 21 6.73 -2.49 -10.35
C GLU A 21 8.18 -1.99 -10.42
N ALA A 22 8.38 -0.74 -10.85
CA ALA A 22 9.69 -0.09 -10.77
C ALA A 22 10.22 -0.04 -9.33
N THR A 23 9.35 0.27 -8.36
CA THR A 23 9.68 0.27 -6.93
C THR A 23 10.04 -1.14 -6.43
N ARG A 24 9.22 -2.15 -6.75
CA ARG A 24 9.43 -3.56 -6.39
C ARG A 24 10.78 -4.07 -6.89
N LEU A 25 11.13 -3.80 -8.16
CA LEU A 25 12.41 -4.18 -8.75
C LEU A 25 13.60 -3.47 -8.07
N ALA A 26 13.44 -2.18 -7.73
CA ALA A 26 14.48 -1.42 -7.03
C ALA A 26 14.72 -1.94 -5.60
N CYS A 27 13.65 -2.32 -4.89
CA CYS A 27 13.69 -2.96 -3.58
C CYS A 27 14.35 -4.33 -3.65
N LEU A 28 13.96 -5.17 -4.61
CA LEU A 28 14.56 -6.49 -4.84
C LEU A 28 16.07 -6.40 -5.07
N LYS A 29 16.52 -5.48 -5.94
CA LYS A 29 17.95 -5.27 -6.23
C LYS A 29 18.75 -4.87 -4.99
N ARG A 30 18.13 -4.20 -4.03
CA ARG A 30 18.77 -3.70 -2.80
C ARG A 30 18.49 -4.57 -1.57
N GLN A 31 17.81 -5.70 -1.74
CA GLN A 31 17.35 -6.55 -0.65
C GLN A 31 16.53 -5.79 0.41
N ILE A 32 15.75 -4.80 -0.02
CA ILE A 32 14.81 -4.07 0.84
C ILE A 32 13.47 -4.80 0.79
N PRO A 33 12.88 -5.20 1.94
CA PRO A 33 11.53 -5.72 1.97
C PRO A 33 10.53 -4.71 1.42
N TYR A 34 9.64 -5.17 0.54
CA TYR A 34 8.60 -4.35 -0.06
C TYR A 34 7.23 -5.02 0.12
N LEU A 35 6.28 -4.30 0.71
CA LEU A 35 4.90 -4.72 0.83
C LEU A 35 4.10 -4.03 -0.29
N ASP A 36 3.68 -4.82 -1.26
CA ASP A 36 2.93 -4.34 -2.42
C ASP A 36 1.44 -4.21 -2.09
N ILE A 37 1.07 -3.09 -1.47
CA ILE A 37 -0.32 -2.81 -1.07
C ILE A 37 -1.24 -2.72 -2.28
N PHE A 38 -0.76 -2.21 -3.41
CA PHE A 38 -1.56 -2.12 -4.63
C PHE A 38 -1.97 -3.52 -5.10
N ASP A 39 -1.02 -4.44 -5.24
CA ASP A 39 -1.29 -5.82 -5.65
C ASP A 39 -2.15 -6.56 -4.63
N LEU A 40 -1.83 -6.41 -3.34
CA LEU A 40 -2.58 -7.03 -2.25
C LEU A 40 -4.05 -6.60 -2.24
N TRP A 41 -4.33 -5.30 -2.35
CA TRP A 41 -5.69 -4.79 -2.28
C TRP A 41 -6.46 -5.08 -3.57
N THR A 42 -5.84 -4.92 -4.74
CA THR A 42 -6.48 -5.26 -6.01
C THR A 42 -6.84 -6.76 -6.10
N SER A 43 -6.04 -7.64 -5.50
CA SER A 43 -6.36 -9.08 -5.42
C SER A 43 -7.63 -9.41 -4.61
N ARG A 44 -8.07 -8.50 -3.72
CA ARG A 44 -9.31 -8.63 -2.93
C ARG A 44 -10.57 -8.24 -3.70
N GLY A 45 -10.39 -7.66 -4.90
CA GLY A 45 -11.47 -7.28 -5.80
C GLY A 45 -11.90 -5.82 -5.68
N TYR A 46 -12.51 -5.32 -6.76
CA TYR A 46 -12.89 -3.91 -6.90
C TYR A 46 -13.91 -3.45 -5.85
N ASP A 47 -14.96 -4.25 -5.62
CA ASP A 47 -16.00 -3.92 -4.64
C ASP A 47 -15.43 -3.82 -3.23
N TRP A 48 -14.47 -4.68 -2.89
CA TRP A 48 -13.76 -4.63 -1.62
C TRP A 48 -12.97 -3.32 -1.51
N CYS A 49 -12.16 -2.97 -2.52
CA CYS A 49 -11.41 -1.71 -2.52
C CYS A 49 -12.33 -0.50 -2.37
N PHE A 50 -13.45 -0.47 -3.10
CA PHE A 50 -14.42 0.62 -3.04
C PHE A 50 -14.98 0.83 -1.63
N GLN A 51 -15.24 -0.25 -0.89
CA GLN A 51 -15.71 -0.20 0.50
C GLN A 51 -14.64 0.28 1.50
N HIS A 52 -13.35 0.22 1.13
CA HIS A 52 -12.22 0.57 2.01
C HIS A 52 -11.58 1.92 1.64
N LEU A 53 -12.03 2.55 0.57
CA LEU A 53 -11.61 3.89 0.16
C LEU A 53 -12.64 4.94 0.59
N SER A 54 -12.18 6.18 0.68
CA SER A 54 -13.00 7.36 0.85
C SER A 54 -13.69 7.72 -0.48
N PRO A 55 -14.71 8.58 -0.47
CA PRO A 55 -15.43 8.96 -1.70
C PRO A 55 -14.57 9.60 -2.80
N ASP A 56 -13.35 10.04 -2.48
CA ASP A 56 -12.39 10.55 -3.46
C ASP A 56 -11.70 9.45 -4.29
N GLY A 57 -11.92 8.17 -3.95
CA GLY A 57 -11.35 7.03 -4.64
C GLY A 57 -9.84 6.88 -4.48
N LEU A 58 -9.21 7.65 -3.58
CA LEU A 58 -7.76 7.70 -3.40
C LEU A 58 -7.35 7.36 -1.97
N HIS A 59 -7.95 8.00 -0.97
CA HIS A 59 -7.54 7.82 0.41
C HIS A 59 -8.29 6.65 1.04
N PRO A 60 -7.62 5.76 1.81
CA PRO A 60 -8.33 4.80 2.64
C PRO A 60 -9.30 5.50 3.59
N ASN A 61 -10.46 4.89 3.83
CA ASN A 61 -11.33 5.29 4.93
C ASN A 61 -10.88 4.63 6.24
N VAL A 62 -11.66 4.76 7.32
CA VAL A 62 -11.31 4.17 8.62
C VAL A 62 -11.07 2.65 8.52
N ALA A 63 -11.96 1.92 7.84
CA ALA A 63 -11.81 0.48 7.64
C ALA A 63 -10.58 0.16 6.76
N GLY A 64 -10.31 0.97 5.74
CA GLY A 64 -9.12 0.83 4.90
C GLY A 64 -7.81 1.00 5.70
N TYR A 65 -7.72 2.00 6.57
CA TYR A 65 -6.56 2.18 7.45
C TYR A 65 -6.41 1.05 8.48
N GLN A 66 -7.52 0.54 9.02
CA GLN A 66 -7.50 -0.63 9.91
C GLN A 66 -6.98 -1.86 9.18
N GLN A 67 -7.42 -2.10 7.95
CA GLN A 67 -6.91 -3.20 7.14
C GLN A 67 -5.44 -3.02 6.79
N LEU A 68 -5.01 -1.80 6.44
CA LEU A 68 -3.61 -1.51 6.14
C LEU A 68 -2.71 -1.83 7.36
N LEU A 69 -3.16 -1.45 8.55
CA LEU A 69 -2.46 -1.79 9.79
C LEU A 69 -2.36 -3.31 9.96
N GLN A 70 -3.46 -4.04 9.75
CA GLN A 70 -3.47 -5.50 9.84
C GLN A 70 -2.52 -6.15 8.84
N ASP A 71 -2.50 -5.67 7.59
CA ASP A 71 -1.61 -6.14 6.53
C ASP A 71 -0.14 -5.95 6.89
N ILE A 72 0.19 -4.81 7.50
CA ILE A 72 1.54 -4.50 7.99
C ILE A 72 1.93 -5.39 9.17
N LEU A 73 1.04 -5.59 10.14
CA LEU A 73 1.32 -6.43 11.32
C LEU A 73 1.52 -7.90 10.96
N LEU A 74 0.84 -8.40 9.94
CA LEU A 74 0.99 -9.77 9.42
C LEU A 74 2.15 -9.91 8.42
N TRP A 75 2.81 -8.83 8.05
CA TRP A 75 3.87 -8.86 7.07
C TRP A 75 5.18 -9.42 7.67
N ASN A 76 5.58 -10.59 7.18
CA ASN A 76 6.74 -11.35 7.69
C ASN A 76 8.02 -10.53 7.94
N PRO A 77 8.48 -9.65 7.05
CA PRO A 77 9.67 -8.82 7.28
C PRO A 77 9.56 -7.94 8.53
N LEU A 78 8.38 -7.42 8.85
CA LEU A 78 8.18 -6.65 10.07
C LEU A 78 8.21 -7.55 11.32
N ALA A 79 7.60 -8.73 11.24
CA ALA A 79 7.67 -9.72 12.31
C ALA A 79 9.12 -10.14 12.63
N GLN A 80 9.97 -10.26 11.61
CA GLN A 80 11.40 -10.56 11.78
C GLN A 80 12.15 -9.42 12.48
N LEU A 81 11.88 -8.15 12.14
CA LEU A 81 12.46 -7.00 12.84
C LEU A 81 12.07 -6.96 14.33
N ASN A 82 10.82 -7.27 14.65
CA ASN A 82 10.35 -7.35 16.04
C ASN A 82 10.99 -8.51 16.81
N SER A 83 11.31 -9.62 16.14
CA SER A 83 12.02 -10.74 16.78
C SER A 83 13.49 -10.43 17.05
N LEU A 84 14.12 -9.65 16.18
CA LEU A 84 15.52 -9.22 16.33
C LEU A 84 15.69 -8.23 17.50
N SER A 85 14.71 -7.37 17.76
CA SER A 85 14.78 -6.40 18.86
C SER A 85 14.63 -7.02 20.25
N LEU A 86 14.02 -8.22 20.35
CA LEU A 86 13.85 -8.96 21.60
C LEU A 86 15.02 -9.92 21.91
N GLY A 87 15.90 -10.19 20.94
CA GLY A 87 17.06 -11.09 21.10
C GLY A 87 18.36 -10.40 21.54
N THR A 88 18.34 -9.08 21.75
CA THR A 88 19.51 -8.29 22.16
C THR A 88 19.39 -7.71 23.59
N ALA A 89 18.47 -8.24 24.41
CA ALA A 89 18.32 -7.89 25.83
C ALA A 89 18.94 -8.96 26.73
#